data_AF-A0A1G6WML0-F1
#
_entry.id   AF-A0A1G6WML0-F1
#
_cell.length_a   1.000
_cell.length_b   1.000
_cell.length_c   1.000
_cell.angle_alpha   90.00
_cell.angle_beta   90.00
_cell.angle_gamma   90.00
#
_symmetry.space_group_name_H-M   'P 1'
#
loop_
_entity.id
_entity.type
_entity.pdbx_description
1 polymer ?
#
loop_
_entity_poly.entity_id
_entity_poly.type
_entity_poly.pdbx_seq_one_letter_code
_entity_poly.pdbx_strand_id
1 'polypeptide(L)'
;MIYYTDQNNNTYSVSATQISYRAIQPEKSSSGTYSGGTDREVNISEEQFKKINSLSERLFKDSSSHAERREMRTTILKKSKSLKEKKAILYPSDKRAEFEDILKKTLGL
;
A
#
# COMPACT_ATOMS: atom_id res chain seq x y z
N MET A 1 -12.02 0.82 -3.40
CA MET A 1 -10.63 0.73 -3.90
C MET A 1 -9.69 1.06 -2.75
N ILE A 2 -8.55 0.37 -2.66
CA ILE A 2 -7.50 0.62 -1.67
C ILE A 2 -6.28 1.12 -2.43
N TYR A 3 -5.63 2.15 -1.91
CA TYR A 3 -4.37 2.66 -2.45
C TYR A 3 -3.33 2.67 -1.35
N TYR A 4 -2.11 2.26 -1.68
CA TYR A 4 -1.02 2.24 -0.73
C TYR A 4 0.25 2.79 -1.37
N THR A 5 0.94 3.65 -0.66
CA THR A 5 2.24 4.20 -1.06
C THR A 5 3.26 3.80 0.00
N ASP A 6 4.26 3.02 -0.39
CA ASP A 6 5.28 2.56 0.54
C ASP A 6 6.26 3.68 0.93
N GLN A 7 7.29 3.32 1.70
CA GLN A 7 8.29 4.27 2.17
C GLN A 7 9.19 4.81 1.05
N ASN A 8 9.27 4.11 -0.08
CA ASN A 8 10.06 4.46 -1.26
C ASN A 8 9.21 5.11 -2.36
N ASN A 9 7.95 5.45 -2.06
CA ASN A 9 6.97 5.99 -3.00
C ASN A 9 6.58 5.04 -4.14
N ASN A 10 6.82 3.73 -4.00
CA ASN A 10 6.14 2.77 -4.87
C ASN A 10 4.65 2.74 -4.50
N THR A 11 3.80 2.54 -5.51
CA THR A 11 2.35 2.61 -5.31
C THR A 11 1.67 1.30 -5.64
N TYR A 12 0.67 0.96 -4.84
CA TYR A 12 -0.17 -0.22 -5.00
C TYR A 12 -1.62 0.26 -5.12
N SER A 13 -2.36 -0.29 -6.06
CA SER A 13 -3.80 -0.06 -6.21
C SER A 13 -4.52 -1.39 -6.18
N VAL A 14 -5.53 -1.51 -5.32
CA VAL A 14 -6.31 -2.75 -5.14
C VAL A 14 -7.80 -2.48 -5.38
N SER A 15 -8.35 -3.11 -6.41
CA SER A 15 -9.77 -3.19 -6.70
C SER A 15 -10.33 -4.55 -6.26
N ALA A 16 -11.62 -4.80 -6.44
CA ALA A 16 -12.23 -6.07 -6.08
C ALA A 16 -11.71 -7.26 -6.92
N THR A 17 -11.21 -6.98 -8.12
CA THR A 17 -10.82 -7.99 -9.12
C THR A 17 -9.36 -7.93 -9.51
N GLN A 18 -8.62 -6.89 -9.08
CA GLN A 18 -7.26 -6.66 -9.53
C GLN A 18 -6.40 -5.97 -8.47
N ILE A 19 -5.11 -6.28 -8.47
CA ILE A 19 -4.07 -5.51 -7.79
C ILE A 19 -3.01 -5.09 -8.81
N SER A 20 -2.57 -3.84 -8.72
CA SER A 20 -1.44 -3.31 -9.49
C SER A 20 -0.40 -2.68 -8.59
N TYR A 21 0.84 -2.73 -9.05
CA TYR A 21 2.03 -2.13 -8.47
C TYR A 21 2.70 -1.26 -9.53
N ARG A 22 2.98 -0.02 -9.16
CA ARG A 22 3.77 0.91 -9.95
C ARG A 22 5.03 1.24 -9.19
N ALA A 23 6.16 0.80 -9.74
CA ALA A 23 7.47 1.09 -9.21
C ALA A 23 7.79 2.57 -9.40
N ILE A 24 8.45 3.18 -8.42
CA ILE A 24 9.03 4.50 -8.66
C ILE A 24 10.21 4.35 -9.62
N GLN A 25 10.24 5.24 -10.62
CA GLN A 25 11.37 5.35 -11.53
C GLN A 25 12.54 6.05 -10.84
N PRO A 26 13.81 5.72 -11.14
CA PRO A 26 14.98 6.35 -10.55
C PRO A 26 14.94 7.89 -10.61
N GLU A 27 14.51 8.42 -11.75
CA GLU A 27 14.33 9.86 -12.03
C GLU A 27 13.36 10.56 -11.07
N LYS A 28 12.42 9.81 -10.49
CA LYS A 28 11.40 10.28 -9.55
C LYS A 28 11.72 9.89 -8.11
N SER A 29 12.76 9.08 -7.89
CA SER A 29 13.21 8.67 -6.57
C SER A 29 13.96 9.80 -5.88
N SER A 30 13.85 9.88 -4.54
CA SER A 30 14.57 10.92 -3.78
C SER A 30 16.09 10.78 -3.86
N SER A 31 16.61 9.61 -4.23
CA SER A 31 18.04 9.35 -4.38
C SER A 31 18.53 9.46 -5.82
N GLY A 32 17.63 9.67 -6.80
CA GLY A 32 17.95 9.64 -8.24
C GLY A 32 18.39 8.27 -8.79
N THR A 33 18.52 7.26 -7.94
CA THR A 33 19.21 5.99 -8.24
C THR A 33 18.39 4.75 -7.84
N TYR A 34 17.38 4.90 -7.00
CA TYR A 34 16.54 3.79 -6.56
C TYR A 34 15.50 3.45 -7.64
N SER A 35 15.46 2.18 -8.06
CA SER A 35 14.36 1.64 -8.84
C SER A 35 13.48 0.73 -7.97
N GLY A 36 12.17 0.97 -8.00
CA GLY A 36 11.19 0.09 -7.36
C GLY A 36 11.01 -1.26 -8.08
N GLY A 37 11.78 -1.52 -9.15
CA GLY A 37 11.64 -2.69 -9.99
C GLY A 37 10.68 -2.46 -11.16
N THR A 38 9.98 -3.52 -11.57
CA THR A 38 9.05 -3.49 -12.70
C THR A 38 7.61 -3.36 -12.21
N ASP A 39 6.81 -2.57 -12.92
CA ASP A 39 5.37 -2.52 -12.73
C ASP A 39 4.76 -3.92 -12.85
N ARG A 40 3.75 -4.21 -12.02
CA ARG A 40 3.03 -5.49 -12.05
C ARG A 40 1.54 -5.29 -11.91
N GLU A 41 0.78 -6.18 -12.52
CA GLU A 41 -0.67 -6.16 -12.47
C GLU A 41 -1.17 -7.60 -12.57
N VAL A 42 -2.01 -8.01 -11.60
CA VAL A 42 -2.58 -9.35 -11.56
C VAL A 42 -4.04 -9.29 -11.15
N ASN A 43 -4.84 -10.21 -11.71
CA ASN A 43 -6.21 -10.42 -11.26
C ASN A 43 -6.20 -11.15 -9.92
N ILE A 44 -7.15 -10.82 -9.05
CA ILE A 44 -7.29 -11.43 -7.73
C ILE A 44 -8.69 -11.95 -7.52
N SER A 45 -8.81 -12.99 -6.70
CA SER A 45 -10.09 -13.51 -6.26
C SER A 45 -10.75 -12.60 -5.23
N GLU A 46 -12.06 -12.77 -5.04
CA GLU A 46 -12.81 -12.07 -4.00
C GLU A 46 -12.24 -12.36 -2.59
N GLU A 47 -11.77 -13.60 -2.35
CA GLU A 47 -11.14 -13.99 -1.08
C GLU A 47 -9.83 -13.24 -0.83
N GLN A 48 -8.98 -13.12 -1.86
CA GLN A 48 -7.75 -12.34 -1.79
C GLN A 48 -8.06 -10.86 -1.51
N PHE A 49 -9.04 -10.29 -2.21
CA PHE A 49 -9.49 -8.94 -1.95
C PHE A 49 -10.00 -8.76 -0.52
N LYS A 50 -10.87 -9.67 -0.02
CA LYS A 50 -11.39 -9.64 1.35
C LYS A 50 -10.26 -9.67 2.38
N LYS A 51 -9.24 -10.50 2.16
CA LYS A 51 -8.07 -10.59 3.04
C LYS A 51 -7.28 -9.27 3.08
N ILE A 52 -6.91 -8.72 1.92
CA ILE A 52 -6.21 -7.42 1.82
C ILE A 52 -7.06 -6.31 2.46
N ASN A 53 -8.35 -6.32 2.17
CA ASN A 53 -9.32 -5.35 2.70
C ASN A 53 -9.43 -5.42 4.22
N SER A 54 -9.47 -6.61 4.81
CA SER A 54 -9.48 -6.81 6.27
C SER A 54 -8.23 -6.26 6.94
N LEU A 55 -7.04 -6.54 6.38
CA LEU A 55 -5.77 -6.01 6.89
C LEU A 55 -5.69 -4.48 6.79
N SER A 56 -6.20 -3.90 5.69
CA SER A 56 -6.28 -2.44 5.55
C SER A 56 -7.16 -1.80 6.64
N GLU A 57 -8.30 -2.41 6.99
CA GLU A 57 -9.19 -1.91 8.04
C GLU A 57 -8.55 -2.03 9.43
N ARG A 58 -7.76 -3.09 9.68
CA ARG A 58 -6.98 -3.21 10.93
C ARG A 58 -5.99 -2.05 11.06
N LEU A 59 -5.30 -1.67 9.99
CA LEU A 59 -4.39 -0.52 9.99
C LEU A 59 -5.11 0.82 10.24
N PHE A 60 -6.29 1.02 9.66
CA PHE A 60 -7.09 2.23 9.94
C PHE A 60 -7.57 2.31 11.40
N LYS A 61 -7.78 1.18 12.06
CA LYS A 61 -8.20 1.13 13.47
C LYS A 61 -7.04 1.26 14.45
N ASP A 62 -5.82 0.94 14.02
CA ASP A 62 -4.62 0.98 14.86
C ASP A 62 -3.99 2.37 14.92
N SER A 63 -4.61 3.26 15.68
CA SER A 63 -4.15 4.65 15.87
C SER A 63 -2.75 4.75 16.46
N SER A 64 -2.26 3.72 17.18
CA SER A 64 -0.90 3.70 17.73
C SER A 64 0.19 3.73 16.67
N SER A 65 -0.15 3.29 15.45
CA SER A 65 0.76 3.28 14.29
C SER A 65 0.59 4.51 13.39
N HIS A 66 -0.32 5.44 13.71
CA HIS A 66 -0.60 6.59 12.86
C HIS A 66 0.41 7.70 13.09
N ALA A 67 0.92 8.24 12.00
CA ALA A 67 1.74 9.44 12.00
C ALA A 67 0.88 10.66 11.66
N GLU A 68 1.16 11.79 12.31
CA GLU A 68 0.47 13.06 12.03
C GLU A 68 0.81 13.61 10.64
N ARG A 69 2.03 13.35 10.16
CA ARG A 69 2.54 13.84 8.88
C ARG A 69 3.49 12.84 8.23
N ARG A 70 3.76 13.03 6.92
CA ARG A 70 4.75 12.24 6.18
C ARG A 70 6.14 12.58 6.68
N GLU A 71 6.89 11.54 7.02
CA GLU A 71 8.33 11.60 7.31
C GLU A 71 9.03 10.32 6.87
N MET A 72 10.35 10.25 7.06
CA MET A 72 11.16 9.11 6.65
C MET A 72 10.57 7.80 7.19
N ARG A 73 10.53 6.75 6.36
CA ARG A 73 10.01 5.41 6.67
C ARG A 73 8.50 5.32 6.92
N THR A 74 7.75 6.41 6.84
CA THR A 74 6.28 6.34 6.88
C THR A 74 5.73 5.79 5.56
N THR A 75 4.46 5.39 5.55
CA THR A 75 3.72 4.98 4.34
C THR A 75 2.35 5.66 4.31
N ILE A 76 1.68 5.68 3.16
CA ILE A 76 0.31 6.22 3.05
C ILE A 76 -0.64 5.11 2.69
N LEU A 77 -1.69 4.92 3.47
CA LEU A 77 -2.82 4.06 3.13
C LEU A 77 -4.05 4.94 2.87
N LYS A 78 -4.68 4.76 1.71
CA LYS A 78 -5.96 5.37 1.38
C LYS A 78 -6.99 4.31 1.03
N LYS A 79 -8.25 4.61 1.31
CA LYS A 79 -9.36 3.79 0.91
C LYS A 79 -10.51 4.66 0.44
N SER A 80 -10.96 4.40 -0.77
CA SER A 80 -12.13 5.07 -1.35
C SER A 80 -13.29 4.09 -1.41
N LYS A 81 -14.41 4.46 -0.79
CA LYS A 81 -15.70 3.80 -0.93
C LYS A 81 -16.74 4.86 -1.28
N SER A 82 -17.16 4.88 -2.54
CA SER A 82 -18.12 5.85 -3.07
C SER A 82 -17.66 7.30 -2.84
N LEU A 83 -18.36 8.07 -2.01
CA LEU A 83 -18.10 9.49 -1.72
C LEU A 83 -17.19 9.72 -0.51
N LYS A 84 -16.74 8.66 0.18
CA LYS A 84 -15.89 8.78 1.38
C LYS A 84 -14.50 8.26 1.11
N GLU A 85 -13.50 9.12 1.29
CA GLU A 85 -12.09 8.75 1.36
C GLU A 85 -11.64 8.68 2.82
N LYS A 86 -10.92 7.61 3.17
CA LYS A 86 -10.13 7.52 4.39
C LYS A 86 -8.65 7.52 4.03
N LYS A 87 -7.85 8.25 4.78
CA LYS A 87 -6.39 8.31 4.62
C LYS A 87 -5.73 8.14 5.99
N ALA A 88 -4.68 7.35 6.05
CA ALA A 88 -3.80 7.21 7.21
C ALA A 88 -2.34 7.28 6.74
N ILE A 89 -1.50 7.95 7.52
CA ILE A 89 -0.04 7.89 7.37
C ILE A 89 0.43 6.96 8.47
N LEU A 90 1.28 5.99 8.14
CA LEU A 90 1.60 4.88 9.03
C LEU A 90 3.10 4.82 9.32
N TYR A 91 3.45 4.74 10.61
CA TYR A 91 4.77 4.35 11.08
C TYR A 91 5.10 2.88 10.75
N PRO A 92 6.38 2.49 10.80
CA PRO A 92 6.76 1.08 10.82
C PRO A 92 6.06 0.33 11.96
N SER A 93 5.41 -0.78 11.63
CA SER A 93 4.79 -1.67 12.60
C SER A 93 4.67 -3.07 12.02
N ASP A 94 4.52 -4.08 12.88
CA ASP A 94 4.34 -5.47 12.45
C ASP A 94 3.08 -5.64 11.60
N LYS A 95 2.01 -4.92 11.92
CA LYS A 95 0.76 -4.93 11.15
C LYS A 95 0.96 -4.34 9.75
N ARG A 96 1.80 -3.31 9.63
CA ARG A 96 2.15 -2.74 8.33
C ARG A 96 2.98 -3.72 7.52
N ALA A 97 3.96 -4.37 8.15
CA ALA A 97 4.78 -5.39 7.49
C ALA A 97 3.93 -6.58 6.99
N GLU A 98 2.98 -7.06 7.81
CA GLU A 98 2.00 -8.10 7.41
C GLU A 98 1.19 -7.66 6.18
N PHE A 99 0.77 -6.40 6.14
CA PHE A 99 0.04 -5.84 5.00
C PHE A 99 0.91 -5.71 3.74
N GLU A 100 2.16 -5.26 3.87
CA GLU A 100 3.08 -5.17 2.74
C GLU A 100 3.44 -6.56 2.17
N ASP A 101 3.62 -7.57 3.04
CA ASP A 101 3.91 -8.95 2.64
C ASP A 101 2.77 -9.54 1.80
N ILE A 102 1.51 -9.35 2.23
CA ILE A 102 0.38 -9.88 1.46
C ILE A 102 0.27 -9.21 0.08
N LEU A 103 0.57 -7.90 -0.02
CA LEU A 103 0.55 -7.19 -1.31
C LEU A 103 1.61 -7.75 -2.24
N LYS A 104 2.86 -7.86 -1.77
CA LYS A 104 3.99 -8.38 -2.54
C LYS A 104 3.76 -9.83 -2.97
N LYS A 105 3.35 -10.69 -2.04
CA LYS A 105 3.03 -12.10 -2.32
C LYS A 105 1.93 -12.24 -3.38
N THR A 106 0.91 -11.39 -3.34
CA THR A 106 -0.17 -11.42 -4.34
C THR A 106 0.34 -11.02 -5.73
N LEU A 107 1.27 -10.07 -5.81
CA LEU A 107 1.89 -9.59 -7.06
C LEU A 107 3.08 -10.44 -7.54
N GLY A 108 3.56 -11.39 -6.71
CA GLY A 108 4.78 -12.16 -6.95
C GLY A 108 6.06 -11.30 -6.96
N LEU A 109 6.10 -10.26 -6.11
CA LEU A 109 7.24 -9.36 -5.89
C LEU A 109 8.14 -9.83 -4.75
#